data_AF-A0A3C1L2X3-F1
#
_entry.id   AF-A0A3C1L2X3-F1
#
_cell.length_a   1.000
_cell.length_b   1.000
_cell.length_c   1.000
_cell.angle_alpha   90.00
_cell.angle_beta   90.00
_cell.angle_gamma   90.00
#
_symmetry.space_group_name_H-M   'P 1'
#
loop_
_entity.id
_entity.type
_entity.pdbx_description
1 polymer ?
#
loop_
_entity_poly.entity_id
_entity_poly.type
_entity_poly.pdbx_seq_one_letter_code
_entity_poly.pdbx_strand_id
1 'polypeptide(L)'
;HLVTEFNTGEVAMNDDGAGGKLIGYDGREVPFDLAVVVPMHSGAEYVGRSEGLGDDLNFVPTDKRTLQATAKSNIFSLGDATNVPASKAGSVTHFEGEVLVDNIIRFLDHEELDSAYDGHANCFIETGFGKALLIDFNYDTEPLPGHFPAAVGMPLLKESRMNHLGKLMFQWVYWHALLQGRDIPGIGADMPSRGKEQPTPPSTRTTQGASA
;
A
#
# COMPACT_ATOMS: atom_id res chain seq x y z
N HIS A 1 -21.47 -5.86 -20.22
CA HIS A 1 -20.36 -5.42 -21.08
C HIS A 1 -19.28 -4.88 -20.17
N LEU A 2 -18.05 -5.39 -20.23
CA LEU A 2 -16.92 -4.89 -19.44
C LEU A 2 -16.03 -4.08 -20.37
N VAL A 3 -15.77 -2.82 -20.02
CA VAL A 3 -14.80 -1.97 -20.72
C VAL A 3 -13.52 -1.99 -19.89
N THR A 4 -12.44 -2.55 -20.44
CA THR A 4 -11.11 -2.55 -19.81
C THR A 4 -10.22 -1.51 -20.47
N GLU A 5 -9.07 -1.20 -19.85
CA GLU A 5 -8.06 -0.30 -20.41
C GLU A 5 -8.64 1.08 -20.79
N PHE A 6 -9.43 1.66 -19.88
CA PHE A 6 -10.05 2.97 -20.07
C PHE A 6 -9.46 3.98 -19.08
N ASN A 7 -8.80 5.01 -19.60
CA ASN A 7 -8.25 6.09 -18.80
C ASN A 7 -9.19 7.30 -18.87
N THR A 8 -9.98 7.48 -17.81
CA THR A 8 -10.94 8.59 -17.71
C THR A 8 -10.24 9.94 -17.73
N GLY A 9 -10.61 10.79 -18.68
CA GLY A 9 -10.17 12.19 -18.75
C GLY A 9 -11.23 13.15 -18.19
N GLU A 10 -12.49 12.97 -18.58
CA GLU A 10 -13.61 13.81 -18.15
C GLU A 10 -14.81 12.96 -17.71
N VAL A 11 -15.55 13.47 -16.73
CA VAL A 11 -16.84 12.94 -16.30
C VAL A 11 -17.90 13.97 -16.66
N ALA A 12 -18.67 13.70 -17.71
CA ALA A 12 -19.74 14.58 -18.18
C ALA A 12 -21.09 14.05 -17.69
N MET A 13 -21.79 14.84 -16.86
CA MET A 13 -23.14 14.54 -16.40
C MET A 13 -24.17 14.94 -17.45
N ASN A 14 -25.30 14.24 -17.50
CA ASN A 14 -26.45 14.65 -18.31
C ASN A 14 -27.09 15.93 -17.72
N ASP A 15 -27.79 16.71 -18.56
CA ASP A 15 -28.42 17.99 -18.16
C ASP A 15 -29.47 17.83 -17.05
N ASP A 16 -30.11 16.66 -16.96
CA ASP A 16 -31.09 16.32 -15.92
C ASP A 16 -30.43 15.85 -14.61
N GLY A 17 -29.10 15.75 -14.57
CA GLY A 17 -28.31 15.26 -13.45
C GLY A 17 -28.39 13.75 -13.23
N ALA A 18 -29.06 13.00 -14.12
CA ALA A 18 -29.22 11.56 -14.03
C ALA A 18 -28.25 10.83 -14.97
N GLY A 19 -27.23 10.20 -14.39
CA GLY A 19 -26.19 9.51 -15.16
C GLY A 19 -25.34 10.47 -15.98
N GLY A 20 -24.61 9.92 -16.95
CA GLY A 20 -23.70 10.68 -17.79
C GLY A 20 -22.83 9.78 -18.64
N LYS A 21 -21.68 10.31 -19.05
CA LYS A 21 -20.66 9.58 -19.79
C LYS A 21 -19.26 9.88 -19.27
N LEU A 22 -18.44 8.84 -19.18
CA LEU A 22 -17.00 8.97 -19.02
C LEU A 22 -16.40 9.20 -20.41
N ILE A 23 -15.54 10.21 -20.54
CA ILE A 23 -14.81 10.50 -21.77
C ILE A 23 -13.35 10.19 -21.50
N GLY A 24 -12.81 9.22 -22.23
CA GLY A 24 -11.42 8.81 -22.13
C GLY A 24 -10.48 9.83 -22.77
N TYR A 25 -9.20 9.82 -22.39
CA TYR A 25 -8.18 10.64 -23.07
C TYR A 25 -8.02 10.31 -24.57
N ASP A 26 -8.46 9.13 -24.99
CA ASP A 26 -8.51 8.70 -26.38
C ASP A 26 -9.83 9.05 -27.10
N GLY A 27 -10.72 9.80 -26.44
CA GLY A 27 -12.00 10.24 -26.96
C GLY A 27 -13.12 9.19 -26.90
N ARG A 28 -12.87 7.98 -26.36
CA ARG A 28 -13.94 6.99 -26.19
C ARG A 28 -14.94 7.46 -25.13
N GLU A 29 -16.22 7.27 -25.41
CA GLU A 29 -17.30 7.60 -24.48
C GLU A 29 -17.93 6.31 -23.90
N VAL A 30 -18.10 6.28 -22.57
CA VAL A 30 -18.75 5.16 -21.86
C VAL A 30 -19.90 5.71 -21.03
N PRO A 31 -21.17 5.37 -21.33
CA PRO A 31 -22.30 5.83 -20.56
C PRO A 31 -22.35 5.18 -19.18
N PHE A 32 -22.86 5.89 -18.18
CA PHE A 32 -23.09 5.39 -16.83
C PHE A 32 -24.41 5.92 -16.25
N ASP A 33 -25.04 5.10 -15.42
CA ASP A 33 -26.14 5.53 -14.54
C ASP A 33 -25.60 5.99 -13.17
N LEU A 34 -24.50 5.38 -12.72
CA LEU A 34 -23.78 5.70 -11.49
C LEU A 34 -22.27 5.65 -11.75
N ALA A 35 -21.56 6.73 -11.40
CA ALA A 35 -20.10 6.78 -11.45
C ALA A 35 -19.51 6.87 -10.03
N VAL A 36 -18.59 5.96 -9.71
CA VAL A 36 -17.73 6.04 -8.53
C VAL A 36 -16.32 6.30 -9.03
N VAL A 37 -15.86 7.54 -8.88
CA VAL A 37 -14.58 8.00 -9.43
C VAL A 37 -13.63 8.34 -8.29
N VAL A 38 -12.43 7.76 -8.32
CA VAL A 38 -11.33 8.12 -7.43
C VAL A 38 -10.49 9.16 -8.16
N PRO A 39 -10.40 10.40 -7.66
CA PRO A 39 -9.65 11.45 -8.33
C PRO A 39 -8.14 11.17 -8.30
N MET A 40 -7.39 11.90 -9.13
CA MET A 40 -5.94 11.93 -9.00
C MET A 40 -5.58 12.54 -7.64
N HIS A 41 -4.68 11.89 -6.93
CA HIS A 41 -4.14 12.39 -5.66
C HIS A 41 -2.77 13.03 -5.90
N SER A 42 -2.53 14.15 -5.23
CA SER A 42 -1.25 14.84 -5.16
C SER A 42 -0.90 15.11 -3.69
N GLY A 43 0.37 15.38 -3.41
CA GLY A 43 0.76 15.89 -2.11
C GLY A 43 0.23 17.31 -1.84
N ALA A 44 0.49 17.80 -0.64
CA ALA A 44 -0.06 19.07 -0.18
C ALA A 44 0.58 20.27 -0.88
N GLU A 45 -0.21 21.30 -1.20
CA GLU A 45 0.26 22.50 -1.93
C GLU A 45 1.45 23.20 -1.25
N TYR A 46 1.51 23.22 0.09
CA TYR A 46 2.63 23.83 0.80
C TYR A 46 3.96 23.07 0.61
N VAL A 47 3.90 21.78 0.29
CA VAL A 47 5.09 20.98 -0.05
C VAL A 47 5.62 21.44 -1.40
N GLY A 48 4.74 21.56 -2.41
CA GLY A 48 5.10 22.05 -3.74
C GLY A 48 5.63 23.49 -3.77
N ARG A 49 5.11 24.36 -2.88
CA ARG A 49 5.62 25.74 -2.73
C ARG A 49 6.95 25.83 -2.01
N SER A 50 7.42 24.74 -1.39
CA SER A 50 8.68 24.70 -0.66
C SER A 50 9.80 24.23 -1.59
N GLU A 51 10.75 25.12 -1.90
CA GLU A 51 11.82 24.86 -2.85
C GLU A 51 12.61 23.60 -2.49
N GLY A 52 12.65 22.64 -3.42
CA GLY A 52 13.35 21.37 -3.28
C GLY A 52 12.72 20.33 -2.36
N LEU A 53 11.53 20.61 -1.77
CA LEU A 53 10.86 19.68 -0.85
C LEU A 53 9.86 18.74 -1.54
N GLY A 54 9.15 19.21 -2.57
CA GLY A 54 8.17 18.43 -3.32
C GLY A 54 8.67 17.98 -4.70
N ASP A 55 8.14 16.85 -5.18
CA ASP A 55 8.21 16.47 -6.60
C ASP A 55 7.11 17.14 -7.45
N ASP A 56 7.02 16.76 -8.72
CA ASP A 56 6.03 17.29 -9.68
C ASP A 56 4.56 17.07 -9.26
N LEU A 57 4.31 16.13 -8.36
CA LEU A 57 2.99 15.84 -7.79
C LEU A 57 2.89 16.30 -6.33
N ASN A 58 3.81 17.15 -5.86
CA ASN A 58 3.91 17.67 -4.50
C ASN A 58 4.12 16.62 -3.40
N PHE A 59 4.51 15.39 -3.74
CA PHE A 59 4.94 14.42 -2.72
C PHE A 59 6.36 14.74 -2.28
N VAL A 60 6.71 14.39 -1.03
CA VAL A 60 8.07 14.58 -0.51
C VAL A 60 8.97 13.46 -1.06
N PRO A 61 10.00 13.77 -1.86
CA PRO A 61 10.96 12.77 -2.31
C PRO A 61 11.69 12.17 -1.12
N THR A 62 11.53 10.86 -0.94
CA THR A 62 11.94 10.15 0.29
C THR A 62 12.68 8.88 -0.08
N ASP A 63 13.79 8.60 0.62
CA ASP A 63 14.46 7.32 0.49
C ASP A 63 13.55 6.18 0.99
N LYS A 64 13.31 5.22 0.11
CA LYS A 64 12.27 4.19 0.31
C LYS A 64 12.58 3.17 1.42
N ARG A 65 13.78 3.18 2.00
CA ARG A 65 14.23 2.18 3.00
C ARG A 65 14.58 2.83 4.35
N THR A 66 14.99 4.09 4.34
CA THR A 66 15.35 4.87 5.54
C THR A 66 14.29 5.90 5.94
N LEU A 67 13.39 6.27 5.01
CA LEU A 67 12.36 7.32 5.18
C LEU A 67 12.92 8.75 5.40
N GLN A 68 14.20 8.96 5.09
CA GLN A 68 14.82 10.28 5.06
C GLN A 68 14.45 11.00 3.75
N ALA A 69 14.06 12.26 3.83
CA ALA A 69 13.76 13.07 2.66
C ALA A 69 15.06 13.42 1.91
N THR A 70 15.02 13.43 0.57
CA THR A 70 16.21 13.77 -0.24
C THR A 70 16.55 15.25 -0.20
N ALA A 71 15.60 16.09 0.23
CA ALA A 71 15.75 17.54 0.27
C ALA A 71 16.84 17.99 1.27
N LYS A 72 16.82 17.42 2.48
CA LYS A 72 17.80 17.69 3.55
C LYS A 72 17.89 16.51 4.50
N SER A 73 19.08 16.25 5.04
CA SER A 73 19.35 15.12 5.94
C SER A 73 18.59 15.15 7.27
N ASN A 74 18.14 16.33 7.71
CA ASN A 74 17.37 16.50 8.94
C ASN A 74 15.84 16.49 8.72
N ILE A 75 15.39 16.08 7.53
CA ILE A 75 13.97 15.96 7.18
C ILE A 75 13.66 14.47 6.98
N PHE A 76 12.60 14.01 7.62
CA PHE A 76 12.05 12.66 7.50
C PHE A 76 10.58 12.75 7.18
N SER A 77 10.06 11.79 6.42
CA SER A 77 8.67 11.78 5.98
C SER A 77 8.13 10.36 5.87
N LEU A 78 6.85 10.19 6.19
CA LEU A 78 6.11 8.92 6.10
C LEU A 78 4.69 9.14 5.56
N GLY A 79 4.03 8.04 5.25
CA GLY A 79 2.64 7.96 4.87
C GLY A 79 2.35 8.57 3.51
N ASP A 80 1.12 9.02 3.34
CA ASP A 80 0.60 9.49 2.05
C ASP A 80 1.37 10.69 1.47
N ALA A 81 2.10 11.42 2.31
CA ALA A 81 2.92 12.57 1.91
C ALA A 81 4.17 12.20 1.10
N THR A 82 4.69 10.98 1.22
CA THR A 82 5.94 10.58 0.55
C THR A 82 5.70 10.17 -0.91
N ASN A 83 6.76 10.07 -1.70
CA ASN A 83 6.72 9.39 -3.00
C ASN A 83 7.26 7.95 -2.96
N VAL A 84 7.36 7.37 -1.75
CA VAL A 84 7.83 6.00 -1.54
C VAL A 84 6.93 5.04 -2.33
N PRO A 85 7.49 4.05 -3.07
CA PRO A 85 6.74 3.14 -3.92
C PRO A 85 6.05 2.02 -3.11
N ALA A 86 5.33 2.38 -2.05
CA ALA A 86 4.51 1.51 -1.22
C ALA A 86 3.02 1.89 -1.38
N SER A 87 2.13 1.03 -0.90
CA SER A 87 0.70 1.38 -0.84
C SER A 87 0.48 2.51 0.15
N LYS A 88 -0.31 3.52 -0.24
CA LYS A 88 -0.72 4.61 0.65
C LYS A 88 -1.89 4.15 1.53
N ALA A 89 -1.55 3.59 2.69
CA ALA A 89 -2.51 2.97 3.61
C ALA A 89 -2.08 3.13 5.07
N GLY A 90 -3.04 3.12 5.99
CA GLY A 90 -2.75 3.31 7.42
C GLY A 90 -1.86 2.24 8.06
N SER A 91 -1.90 0.99 7.57
CA SER A 91 -0.96 -0.06 7.99
C SER A 91 0.46 0.25 7.54
N VAL A 92 0.62 0.74 6.30
CA VAL A 92 1.91 1.15 5.76
C VAL A 92 2.49 2.30 6.57
N THR A 93 1.70 3.34 6.85
CA THR A 93 2.12 4.46 7.71
C THR A 93 2.52 4.01 9.10
N HIS A 94 1.87 2.99 9.66
CA HIS A 94 2.27 2.42 10.94
C HIS A 94 3.65 1.76 10.87
N PHE A 95 3.90 0.92 9.87
CA PHE A 95 5.19 0.25 9.66
C PHE A 95 6.32 1.23 9.32
N GLU A 96 6.03 2.25 8.52
CA GLU A 96 6.95 3.35 8.28
C GLU A 96 7.28 4.10 9.58
N GLY A 97 6.29 4.30 10.45
CA GLY A 97 6.47 4.96 11.74
C GLY A 97 7.48 4.26 12.65
N GLU A 98 7.46 2.93 12.70
CA GLU A 98 8.44 2.15 13.47
C GLU A 98 9.87 2.42 12.99
N VAL A 99 10.14 2.28 11.68
CA VAL A 99 11.47 2.49 11.11
C VAL A 99 11.91 3.96 11.21
N LEU A 100 10.99 4.90 10.98
CA LEU A 100 11.27 6.32 10.99
C LEU A 100 11.67 6.81 12.38
N VAL A 101 11.05 6.31 13.45
CA VAL A 101 11.42 6.68 14.83
C VAL A 101 12.86 6.25 15.12
N ASP A 102 13.22 5.01 14.79
CA ASP A 102 14.58 4.50 15.01
C ASP A 102 15.61 5.30 14.20
N ASN A 103 15.30 5.68 12.96
CA ASN A 103 16.18 6.50 12.12
C ASN A 103 16.31 7.94 12.60
N ILE A 104 15.27 8.54 13.17
CA ILE A 104 15.38 9.85 13.81
C ILE A 104 16.33 9.77 15.01
N ILE A 105 16.23 8.73 15.84
CA ILE A 105 17.13 8.53 16.98
C ILE A 105 18.58 8.38 16.51
N ARG A 106 18.84 7.49 15.54
CA ARG A 106 20.17 7.32 14.94
C ARG A 106 20.74 8.63 14.38
N PHE A 107 19.92 9.41 13.68
CA PHE A 107 20.32 10.71 13.15
C PHE A 107 20.75 11.69 14.25
N LEU A 108 20.00 11.75 15.36
CA LEU A 108 20.33 12.59 16.51
C LEU A 108 21.60 12.14 17.23
N ASP A 109 21.87 10.83 17.25
CA ASP A 109 23.06 10.22 17.84
C ASP A 109 24.27 10.21 16.88
N HIS A 110 24.13 10.79 15.68
CA HIS A 110 25.15 10.80 14.63
C HIS A 110 25.58 9.41 14.15
N GLU A 111 24.66 8.46 14.19
CA GLU A 111 24.83 7.10 13.67
C GLU A 111 24.34 6.97 12.22
N GLU A 112 24.77 5.91 11.54
CA GLU A 112 24.22 5.56 10.23
C GLU A 112 22.74 5.15 10.36
N LEU A 113 21.93 5.61 9.39
CA LEU A 113 20.52 5.24 9.29
C LEU A 113 20.38 3.77 8.91
N ASP A 114 19.37 3.13 9.47
CA ASP A 114 18.97 1.78 9.11
C ASP A 114 18.09 1.80 7.86
N SER A 115 18.43 0.95 6.90
CA SER A 115 17.72 0.79 5.62
C SER A 115 16.76 -0.40 5.66
N ALA A 116 16.09 -0.60 6.80
CA ALA A 116 15.29 -1.78 7.08
C ALA A 116 13.89 -1.74 6.47
N TYR A 117 13.32 -0.57 6.15
CA TYR A 117 11.92 -0.51 5.70
C TYR A 117 11.72 -1.26 4.38
N ASP A 118 11.02 -2.38 4.43
CA ASP A 118 10.93 -3.31 3.30
C ASP A 118 9.76 -3.00 2.34
N GLY A 119 8.93 -2.00 2.67
CA GLY A 119 7.71 -1.68 1.91
C GLY A 119 6.47 -2.43 2.36
N HIS A 120 6.50 -3.09 3.53
CA HIS A 120 5.41 -3.90 4.05
C HIS A 120 4.07 -3.17 4.00
N ALA A 121 3.08 -3.85 3.43
CA ALA A 121 1.70 -3.41 3.32
C ALA A 121 0.76 -4.55 3.67
N ASN A 122 -0.15 -4.28 4.61
CA ASN A 122 -1.22 -5.19 5.01
C ASN A 122 -2.57 -4.54 4.72
N CYS A 123 -3.41 -5.13 3.87
CA CYS A 123 -4.66 -4.51 3.44
C CYS A 123 -5.85 -5.47 3.47
N PHE A 124 -6.94 -5.02 4.08
CA PHE A 124 -8.25 -5.66 3.95
C PHE A 124 -8.97 -5.12 2.72
N ILE A 125 -9.62 -6.00 1.97
CA ILE A 125 -10.46 -5.67 0.82
C ILE A 125 -11.86 -6.23 1.08
N GLU A 126 -12.82 -5.35 1.39
CA GLU A 126 -14.22 -5.74 1.59
C GLU A 126 -14.83 -6.21 0.27
N THR A 127 -15.39 -7.42 0.25
CA THR A 127 -16.11 -7.97 -0.92
C THR A 127 -17.62 -7.87 -0.79
N GLY A 128 -18.10 -7.35 0.34
CA GLY A 128 -19.52 -7.28 0.65
C GLY A 128 -20.05 -8.54 1.32
N PHE A 129 -21.35 -8.56 1.60
CA PHE A 129 -22.06 -9.68 2.24
C PHE A 129 -21.41 -10.19 3.55
N GLY A 130 -20.75 -9.29 4.29
CA GLY A 130 -20.05 -9.60 5.54
C GLY A 130 -18.77 -10.41 5.35
N LYS A 131 -18.06 -10.21 4.23
CA LYS A 131 -16.81 -10.90 3.90
C LYS A 131 -15.76 -9.91 3.37
N ALA A 132 -14.50 -10.29 3.55
CA ALA A 132 -13.36 -9.56 3.03
C ALA A 132 -12.22 -10.51 2.62
N LEU A 133 -11.31 -10.01 1.79
CA LEU A 133 -9.97 -10.58 1.60
C LEU A 133 -8.97 -9.83 2.48
N LEU A 134 -7.85 -10.50 2.76
CA LEU A 134 -6.66 -9.91 3.34
C LEU A 134 -5.49 -10.19 2.40
N ILE A 135 -4.69 -9.15 2.15
CA ILE A 135 -3.44 -9.23 1.39
C ILE A 135 -2.29 -8.68 2.22
N ASP A 136 -1.11 -9.25 2.03
CA ASP A 136 0.10 -8.93 2.77
C ASP A 136 1.31 -9.09 1.84
N PHE A 137 2.07 -8.02 1.64
CA PHE A 137 3.15 -7.94 0.63
C PHE A 137 4.17 -6.87 1.02
N ASN A 138 5.30 -6.81 0.34
CA ASN A 138 6.32 -5.77 0.48
C ASN A 138 6.94 -5.42 -0.89
N TYR A 139 8.08 -4.71 -0.97
CA TYR A 139 8.68 -4.37 -2.27
C TYR A 139 9.14 -5.57 -3.09
N ASP A 140 9.51 -6.67 -2.41
CA ASP A 140 10.20 -7.80 -3.03
C ASP A 140 9.28 -9.03 -3.16
N THR A 141 8.17 -9.07 -2.43
CA THR A 141 7.23 -10.19 -2.38
C THR A 141 5.82 -9.71 -2.72
N GLU A 142 5.28 -10.22 -3.82
CA GLU A 142 3.86 -10.06 -4.17
C GLU A 142 2.94 -10.79 -3.16
N PRO A 143 1.64 -10.45 -3.11
CA PRO A 143 0.70 -11.12 -2.21
C PRO A 143 0.71 -12.65 -2.35
N LEU A 144 0.92 -13.35 -1.24
CA LEU A 144 0.95 -14.81 -1.17
C LEU A 144 -0.29 -15.41 -0.48
N PRO A 145 -0.72 -16.62 -0.85
CA PRO A 145 -1.72 -17.36 -0.08
C PRO A 145 -1.14 -17.82 1.28
N GLY A 146 -2.02 -18.25 2.19
CA GLY A 146 -1.65 -18.69 3.54
C GLY A 146 -2.44 -17.95 4.61
N HIS A 147 -1.78 -17.58 5.70
CA HIS A 147 -2.39 -16.91 6.86
C HIS A 147 -1.51 -15.79 7.44
N PHE A 148 -2.15 -14.80 8.06
CA PHE A 148 -1.54 -13.69 8.79
C PHE A 148 -2.09 -13.58 10.23
N PRO A 149 -1.29 -13.22 11.24
CA PRO A 149 0.15 -12.88 11.17
C PRO A 149 1.08 -14.11 11.25
N ALA A 150 0.52 -15.31 11.42
CA ALA A 150 1.29 -16.54 11.54
C ALA A 150 0.57 -17.70 10.84
N ALA A 151 1.09 -18.93 10.99
CA ALA A 151 0.53 -20.15 10.40
C ALA A 151 -0.94 -20.42 10.77
N VAL A 152 -1.42 -19.84 11.88
CA VAL A 152 -2.83 -19.81 12.25
C VAL A 152 -3.24 -18.35 12.37
N GLY A 153 -4.32 -17.95 11.69
CA GLY A 153 -4.77 -16.57 11.67
C GLY A 153 -5.79 -16.29 10.58
N MET A 154 -5.79 -15.06 10.09
CA MET A 154 -6.64 -14.59 8.99
C MET A 154 -6.14 -15.14 7.66
N PRO A 155 -6.99 -15.79 6.83
CA PRO A 155 -6.56 -16.34 5.56
C PRO A 155 -6.25 -15.24 4.56
N LEU A 156 -5.10 -15.37 3.90
CA LEU A 156 -4.65 -14.49 2.81
C LEU A 156 -5.22 -14.95 1.47
N LEU A 157 -5.50 -13.99 0.56
CA LEU A 157 -6.03 -14.23 -0.79
C LEU A 157 -7.31 -15.08 -0.85
N LYS A 158 -8.06 -15.14 0.25
CA LYS A 158 -9.30 -15.91 0.36
C LYS A 158 -10.41 -15.08 0.97
N GLU A 159 -11.55 -15.07 0.31
CA GLU A 159 -12.75 -14.42 0.81
C GLU A 159 -13.21 -15.08 2.12
N SER A 160 -13.35 -14.28 3.19
CA SER A 160 -13.67 -14.81 4.53
C SER A 160 -14.47 -13.82 5.38
N ARG A 161 -15.41 -14.36 6.17
CA ARG A 161 -16.10 -13.61 7.23
C ARG A 161 -15.16 -13.22 8.37
N MET A 162 -14.12 -14.03 8.60
CA MET A 162 -13.12 -13.75 9.63
C MET A 162 -12.32 -12.48 9.29
N ASN A 163 -11.97 -12.30 8.01
CA ASN A 163 -11.29 -11.09 7.55
C ASN A 163 -12.18 -9.86 7.70
N HIS A 164 -13.48 -9.97 7.39
CA HIS A 164 -14.44 -8.88 7.62
C HIS A 164 -14.53 -8.50 9.11
N LEU A 165 -14.67 -9.49 10.00
CA LEU A 165 -14.69 -9.22 11.44
C LEU A 165 -13.36 -8.61 11.91
N GLY A 166 -12.22 -9.08 11.38
CA GLY A 166 -10.91 -8.49 11.62
C GLY A 166 -10.85 -7.02 11.21
N LYS A 167 -11.37 -6.67 10.02
CA LYS A 167 -11.47 -5.29 9.53
C LYS A 167 -12.32 -4.40 10.42
N LEU A 168 -13.43 -4.92 10.96
CA LEU A 168 -14.27 -4.18 11.91
C LEU A 168 -13.55 -3.98 13.25
N MET A 169 -12.88 -5.02 13.77
CA MET A 169 -12.07 -4.89 14.99
C MET A 169 -10.93 -3.89 14.83
N PHE A 170 -10.40 -3.73 13.62
CA PHE A 170 -9.31 -2.79 13.34
C PHE A 170 -9.67 -1.34 13.72
N GLN A 171 -10.94 -0.94 13.66
CA GLN A 171 -11.36 0.39 14.12
C GLN A 171 -10.98 0.61 15.60
N TRP A 172 -11.24 -0.37 16.46
CA TRP A 172 -10.89 -0.25 17.88
C TRP A 172 -9.38 -0.27 18.08
N VAL A 173 -8.67 -1.16 17.38
CA VAL A 173 -7.20 -1.28 17.42
C VAL A 173 -6.54 0.04 17.00
N TYR A 174 -7.06 0.69 15.96
CA TYR A 174 -6.56 1.98 15.50
C TYR A 174 -6.58 3.03 16.63
N TRP A 175 -7.71 3.22 17.30
CA TRP A 175 -7.85 4.27 18.33
C TRP A 175 -7.13 3.95 19.65
N HIS A 176 -7.05 2.67 20.04
CA HIS A 176 -6.59 2.26 21.37
C HIS A 176 -5.19 1.62 21.39
N ALA A 177 -4.61 1.32 20.22
CA ALA A 177 -3.25 0.83 20.09
C ALA A 177 -2.41 1.72 19.16
N LEU A 178 -2.77 1.77 17.86
CA LEU A 178 -1.93 2.43 16.85
C LEU A 178 -1.75 3.92 17.10
N LEU A 179 -2.84 4.66 17.29
CA LEU A 179 -2.79 6.11 17.51
C LEU A 179 -2.11 6.48 18.84
N GLN A 180 -2.10 5.55 19.80
CA GLN A 180 -1.41 5.74 21.08
C GLN A 180 0.08 5.41 21.01
N GLY A 181 0.59 4.99 19.85
CA GLY A 181 1.98 4.58 19.66
C GLY A 181 2.34 3.31 20.42
N ARG A 182 1.37 2.39 20.60
CA ARG A 182 1.63 1.09 21.23
C ARG A 182 1.98 0.06 20.16
N ASP A 183 3.05 -0.69 20.40
CA ASP A 183 3.43 -1.81 19.55
C ASP A 183 2.36 -2.90 19.55
N ILE A 184 2.15 -3.51 18.39
CA ILE A 184 1.28 -4.68 18.25
C ILE A 184 2.14 -5.93 18.40
N PRO A 185 1.98 -6.74 19.46
CA PRO A 185 2.83 -7.91 19.67
C PRO A 185 2.82 -8.87 18.47
N GLY A 186 4.01 -9.11 17.90
CA GLY A 186 4.20 -10.05 16.78
C GLY A 186 3.87 -9.50 15.39
N ILE A 187 3.59 -8.20 15.26
CA ILE A 187 3.44 -7.48 14.00
C ILE A 187 4.38 -6.28 14.07
N GLY A 188 5.30 -6.18 13.12
CA GLY A 188 6.24 -5.05 13.04
C GLY A 188 6.45 -4.62 11.59
N ALA A 189 7.42 -3.72 11.41
CA ALA A 189 7.71 -3.12 10.11
C ALA A 189 8.04 -4.15 9.02
N ASP A 190 8.76 -5.22 9.33
CA ASP A 190 9.11 -6.26 8.36
C ASP A 190 7.91 -7.17 8.05
N MET A 191 7.72 -7.48 6.77
CA MET A 191 6.69 -8.43 6.37
C MET A 191 6.99 -9.85 6.90
N PRO A 192 6.08 -10.47 7.69
CA PRO A 192 6.33 -11.78 8.27
C PRO A 192 6.30 -12.86 7.18
N SER A 193 7.31 -13.74 7.12
CA SER A 193 7.28 -14.89 6.19
C SER A 193 6.45 -16.07 6.71
N ARG A 194 6.21 -16.12 8.03
CA ARG A 194 5.55 -17.26 8.69
C ARG A 194 4.08 -17.35 8.31
N GLY A 195 3.65 -18.54 7.89
CA GLY A 195 2.26 -18.82 7.54
C GLY A 195 1.89 -18.52 6.09
N LYS A 196 2.81 -17.97 5.30
CA LYS A 196 2.67 -17.77 3.85
C LYS A 196 3.18 -18.99 3.08
N GLU A 197 2.48 -19.31 2.00
CA GLU A 197 2.85 -20.37 1.07
C GLU A 197 3.76 -19.77 -0.01
N GLN A 198 5.04 -20.15 0.01
CA GLN A 198 6.02 -19.67 -0.97
C GLN A 198 5.79 -20.32 -2.34
N PRO A 199 6.01 -19.60 -3.44
CA PRO A 199 5.96 -20.20 -4.78
C PRO A 199 7.01 -21.32 -4.88
N THR A 200 6.59 -22.51 -5.33
CA THR A 200 7.54 -23.58 -5.63
C THR A 200 8.46 -23.13 -6.77
N PRO A 201 9.80 -23.17 -6.62
CA PRO A 201 10.69 -22.83 -7.71
C PRO A 201 10.40 -23.73 -8.91
N PRO A 202 10.44 -23.22 -10.16
CA PRO A 202 10.25 -24.06 -11.32
C PRO A 202 11.29 -25.19 -11.31
N SER A 203 10.84 -26.44 -11.50
CA SER A 203 11.75 -27.57 -11.55
C SER A 203 12.71 -27.38 -12.71
N THR A 204 14.02 -27.37 -12.42
CA THR A 204 15.06 -27.47 -13.44
C THR A 204 14.83 -28.76 -14.20
N ARG A 205 14.28 -28.67 -15.43
CA ARG A 205 14.35 -29.78 -16.38
C ARG A 205 15.82 -29.95 -16.72
N THR A 206 16.45 -30.96 -16.11
CA THR A 206 17.67 -31.54 -16.62
C THR A 206 17.35 -32.07 -18.01
N THR A 207 17.72 -31.33 -19.06
CA THR A 207 17.89 -31.90 -20.40
C THR A 207 19.01 -32.92 -20.30
N GLN A 208 18.66 -34.16 -19.97
CA GLN A 208 19.50 -35.31 -20.28
C GLN A 208 19.62 -35.35 -21.80
N GLY A 209 20.79 -34.97 -22.29
CA GLY A 209 21.15 -35.11 -23.69
C GLY A 209 21.01 -36.58 -24.09
N ALA A 210 20.16 -36.83 -25.07
CA ALA A 210 20.23 -38.05 -25.85
C ALA A 210 21.52 -37.98 -26.67
N SER A 211 22.55 -38.69 -26.22
CA SER A 211 23.72 -39.02 -27.02
C SER A 211 23.50 -40.38 -27.67
N ALA A 212 23.52 -40.38 -29.01
CA ALA A 212 23.77 -41.48 -29.96
C ALA A 212 22.91 -42.75 -29.86
#